data_AF-A0A0S7XX03-F1
#
_entry.id   AF-A0A0S7XX03-F1
#
_cell.length_a   1.000
_cell.length_b   1.000
_cell.length_c   1.000
_cell.angle_alpha   90.00
_cell.angle_beta   90.00
_cell.angle_gamma   90.00
#
_symmetry.space_group_name_H-M   'P 1'
#
loop_
_entity.id
_entity.type
_entity.pdbx_description
1 polymer ?
#
loop_
_entity_poly.entity_id
_entity_poly.type
_entity_poly.pdbx_seq_one_letter_code
_entity_poly.pdbx_strand_id
1 'polypeptide(L)'
;MDETNVFYASAEWRLIRKLVIKEQGCICQECGRRIRNDYDLTVDHIKPRSKFPELALDKSNLQILCRRCYSAKGATYDESSMTAVPSSPML
;
A
#
# COMPACT_ATOMS: atom_id res chain seq x y z
N MET A 1 -7.17 -0.64 23.54
CA MET A 1 -7.30 -0.78 22.07
C MET A 1 -5.95 -0.47 21.48
N ASP A 2 -5.32 -1.43 20.80
CA ASP A 2 -4.03 -1.22 20.13
C ASP A 2 -4.13 -0.09 19.10
N GLU A 3 -3.14 0.81 19.10
CA GLU A 3 -3.02 1.96 18.20
C GLU A 3 -3.17 1.57 16.70
N THR A 4 -2.66 0.39 16.35
CA THR A 4 -2.78 -0.20 15.01
C THR A 4 -4.23 -0.39 14.58
N ASN A 5 -5.11 -0.78 15.51
CA ASN A 5 -6.53 -1.00 15.22
C ASN A 5 -7.25 0.34 14.96
N VAL A 6 -6.86 1.40 15.66
CA VAL A 6 -7.41 2.76 15.46
C VAL A 6 -7.07 3.28 14.07
N PHE A 7 -5.82 3.14 13.62
CA PHE A 7 -5.42 3.59 12.29
C PHE A 7 -6.23 2.91 11.17
N TYR A 8 -6.33 1.58 11.20
CA TYR A 8 -7.06 0.85 10.15
C TYR A 8 -8.59 1.04 10.22
N ALA A 9 -9.12 1.47 11.37
CA ALA A 9 -10.53 1.87 11.50
C ALA A 9 -10.82 3.32 11.07
N SER A 10 -9.79 4.16 10.93
CA SER A 10 -9.92 5.58 10.58
C SER A 10 -10.65 5.80 9.24
N ALA A 11 -11.28 6.96 9.08
CA ALA A 11 -11.99 7.30 7.85
C ALA A 11 -11.00 7.58 6.71
N GLU A 12 -9.88 8.19 7.06
CA GLU A 12 -8.76 8.55 6.21
C GLU A 12 -8.13 7.31 5.56
N TRP A 13 -7.84 6.28 6.37
CA TRP A 13 -7.35 5.00 5.83
C TRP A 13 -8.36 4.36 4.88
N ARG A 14 -9.64 4.31 5.28
CA ARG A 14 -10.70 3.73 4.44
C ARG A 14 -10.85 4.47 3.10
N LEU A 15 -10.70 5.79 3.10
CA LEU A 15 -10.77 6.62 1.89
C LEU A 15 -9.57 6.33 0.98
N ILE A 16 -8.35 6.46 1.50
CA ILE A 16 -7.14 6.31 0.68
C ILE A 16 -6.98 4.88 0.16
N ARG A 17 -7.35 3.87 0.96
CA ARG A 17 -7.38 2.46 0.54
C ARG A 17 -8.24 2.29 -0.71
N LYS A 18 -9.44 2.88 -0.74
CA LYS A 18 -10.33 2.82 -1.92
C LYS A 18 -9.73 3.53 -3.13
N LEU A 19 -9.09 4.68 -2.93
CA LEU A 19 -8.44 5.44 -4.01
C LEU A 19 -7.29 4.64 -4.62
N VAL A 20 -6.39 4.07 -3.81
CA VAL A 20 -5.26 3.27 -4.27
C VAL A 20 -5.73 2.03 -5.04
N ILE A 21 -6.75 1.32 -4.53
CA ILE A 21 -7.34 0.15 -5.23
C ILE A 21 -7.86 0.55 -6.61
N LYS A 22 -8.55 1.69 -6.70
CA LYS A 22 -9.11 2.21 -7.96
C LYS A 22 -8.00 2.63 -8.93
N GLU A 23 -7.00 3.36 -8.45
CA GLU A 23 -5.87 3.88 -9.26
C GLU A 23 -4.98 2.75 -9.79
N GLN A 24 -4.67 1.75 -8.96
CA GLN A 24 -3.79 0.63 -9.34
C GLN A 24 -4.55 -0.57 -9.96
N GLY A 25 -5.87 -0.46 -10.13
CA GLY A 25 -6.67 -1.39 -10.94
C GLY A 25 -6.78 -2.83 -10.41
N CYS A 26 -6.62 -3.03 -9.09
CA CYS A 26 -6.52 -4.36 -8.46
C CYS A 26 -5.41 -5.24 -9.06
N ILE A 27 -4.29 -4.65 -9.47
CA ILE A 27 -3.14 -5.36 -10.02
C ILE A 27 -2.03 -5.38 -8.98
N CYS A 28 -1.48 -6.57 -8.72
CA CYS A 28 -0.32 -6.74 -7.84
C CYS A 28 0.88 -5.98 -8.42
N GLN A 29 1.41 -5.00 -7.71
CA GLN A 29 2.54 -4.19 -8.17
C GLN A 29 3.85 -4.98 -8.28
N GLU A 30 3.97 -6.11 -7.56
CA GLU A 30 5.16 -6.96 -7.59
C GLU A 30 5.16 -7.98 -8.73
N CYS A 31 4.01 -8.58 -9.05
CA CYS A 31 3.94 -9.69 -10.01
C CYS A 31 3.04 -9.44 -11.22
N GLY A 32 2.40 -8.26 -11.32
CA GLY A 32 1.52 -7.88 -12.43
C GLY A 32 0.20 -8.64 -12.51
N ARG A 33 -0.08 -9.57 -11.60
CA ARG A 33 -1.32 -10.36 -11.61
C ARG A 33 -2.51 -9.52 -11.21
N ARG A 34 -3.59 -9.58 -11.99
CA ARG A 34 -4.90 -9.03 -11.61
C ARG A 34 -5.55 -9.87 -10.52
N ILE A 35 -5.88 -9.22 -9.40
CA ILE A 35 -6.54 -9.81 -8.24
C ILE A 35 -8.05 -9.68 -8.41
N ARG A 36 -8.76 -10.81 -8.32
CA ARG A 36 -10.23 -10.87 -8.52
C ARG A 36 -11.01 -10.97 -7.20
N ASN A 37 -10.36 -11.45 -6.15
CA ASN A 37 -10.98 -11.73 -4.86
C ASN A 37 -10.44 -10.76 -3.82
N ASP A 38 -11.31 -10.15 -3.01
CA ASP A 38 -10.91 -9.19 -1.98
C ASP A 38 -9.96 -9.82 -0.93
N TYR A 39 -10.16 -11.11 -0.60
CA TYR A 39 -9.28 -11.85 0.32
C TYR A 39 -7.83 -12.04 -0.16
N ASP A 40 -7.56 -11.90 -1.46
CA ASP A 40 -6.20 -11.96 -2.02
C ASP A 40 -5.62 -10.55 -2.24
N LEU A 41 -6.38 -9.49 -1.94
CA LEU A 41 -5.96 -8.10 -2.14
C LEU A 41 -5.52 -7.47 -0.82
N THR A 42 -4.26 -7.05 -0.77
CA THR A 42 -3.70 -6.27 0.34
C THR A 42 -3.25 -4.91 -0.18
N VAL A 43 -3.57 -3.85 0.57
CA VAL A 43 -2.92 -2.54 0.39
C VAL A 43 -1.78 -2.48 1.39
N ASP A 44 -0.56 -2.61 0.88
CA ASP A 44 0.67 -2.68 1.67
C ASP A 44 1.39 -1.33 1.69
N HIS A 45 2.05 -1.04 2.80
CA HIS A 45 2.98 0.08 2.90
C HIS A 45 4.35 -0.35 2.38
N ILE A 46 4.86 0.34 1.35
CA ILE A 46 6.21 0.10 0.81
C ILE A 46 7.22 0.29 1.95
N LYS A 47 7.19 1.47 2.59
CA LYS A 47 7.90 1.78 3.83
C LYS A 47 6.98 1.60 5.04
N PRO A 48 7.37 0.79 6.04
CA PRO A 48 6.46 0.39 7.11
C PRO A 48 6.05 1.56 8.00
N ARG A 49 4.75 1.63 8.34
CA ARG A 49 4.16 2.67 9.20
C ARG A 49 4.87 2.83 10.55
N SER A 50 5.41 1.74 11.12
CA SER A 50 6.11 1.78 12.41
C SER A 50 7.40 2.59 12.38
N LYS A 51 8.00 2.79 11.21
CA LYS A 51 9.22 3.59 11.03
C LYS A 51 8.97 4.91 10.31
N PHE A 52 7.97 4.97 9.44
CA PHE A 52 7.62 6.13 8.62
C PHE A 52 6.14 6.49 8.78
N PRO A 53 5.69 6.85 10.00
CA PRO A 53 4.28 7.19 10.25
C PRO A 53 3.79 8.39 9.43
N GLU A 54 4.69 9.30 9.05
CA GLU A 54 4.41 10.44 8.18
C GLU A 54 4.00 10.03 6.76
N LEU A 55 4.38 8.83 6.32
CA LEU A 55 4.03 8.27 5.01
C LEU A 55 2.82 7.32 5.06
N ALA A 56 2.14 7.22 6.20
CA ALA A 56 1.07 6.22 6.41
C ALA A 56 -0.13 6.41 5.47
N LEU A 57 -0.39 7.65 5.08
CA LEU A 57 -1.47 8.09 4.19
C LEU A 57 -0.91 8.71 2.89
N ASP A 58 0.35 8.43 2.53
CA ASP A 58 0.90 8.85 1.25
C ASP A 58 0.61 7.76 0.20
N LYS A 59 -0.13 8.11 -0.86
CA LYS A 59 -0.46 7.16 -1.94
C LYS A 59 0.77 6.58 -2.63
N SER A 60 1.86 7.34 -2.71
CA SER A 60 3.12 6.88 -3.31
C SER A 60 3.83 5.82 -2.45
N ASN A 61 3.50 5.76 -1.16
CA ASN A 61 3.98 4.75 -0.23
C ASN A 61 3.03 3.53 -0.11
N LEU A 62 1.95 3.49 -0.91
CA LEU A 62 0.96 2.42 -0.88
C LEU A 62 0.96 1.62 -2.17
N GLN A 63 0.90 0.30 -2.05
CA GLN A 63 0.88 -0.60 -3.19
C GLN A 63 -0.14 -1.73 -3.02
N ILE A 64 -0.76 -2.14 -4.11
CA ILE A 64 -1.59 -3.34 -4.16
C ILE A 64 -0.69 -4.56 -4.28
N LEU A 65 -0.76 -5.45 -3.30
CA LEU A 65 -0.10 -6.75 -3.33
C LEU A 65 -1.12 -7.88 -3.30
N CYS A 66 -0.81 -8.95 -4.01
CA CYS A 66 -1.50 -10.20 -3.78
C CYS A 66 -0.98 -10.88 -2.51
N ARG A 67 -1.78 -11.77 -1.89
CA ARG A 67 -1.41 -12.44 -0.64
C ARG A 67 -0.05 -13.13 -0.71
N ARG A 68 0.26 -13.80 -1.83
CA ARG A 68 1.55 -14.45 -2.05
C ARG A 68 2.72 -13.45 -1.98
N CYS A 69 2.63 -12.34 -2.70
CA CYS A 69 3.69 -11.32 -2.73
C CYS A 69 3.81 -10.60 -1.38
N TYR A 70 2.66 -10.26 -0.76
CA TYR A 70 2.63 -9.68 0.58
C TYR A 70 3.32 -10.59 1.62
N SER A 71 3.00 -11.89 1.61
CA SER A 71 3.65 -12.85 2.51
C SER A 71 5.15 -13.04 2.21
N ALA A 72 5.56 -12.94 0.95
CA ALA A 72 6.97 -13.04 0.56
C ALA A 72 7.80 -11.82 0.99
N LYS A 73 7.20 -10.61 0.93
CA LYS A 73 7.83 -9.37 1.43
C LYS A 73 8.07 -9.44 2.94
N GLY A 74 7.09 -9.91 3.71
CA GLY A 74 7.19 -9.94 5.17
C GLY A 74 7.33 -8.53 5.77
N ALA A 75 8.01 -8.42 6.92
CA ALA A 75 8.22 -7.14 7.60
C ALA A 75 9.44 -6.35 7.08
N THR A 76 10.10 -6.85 6.03
CA THR A 76 11.28 -6.19 5.46
C THR A 76 10.85 -5.14 4.45
N TYR A 77 11.62 -4.06 4.40
CA TYR A 77 11.61 -3.07 3.33
C TYR A 77 13.08 -2.79 2.99
N ASP A 78 13.33 -2.49 1.73
CA ASP A 78 14.64 -2.09 1.28
C ASP A 78 14.75 -0.56 1.33
N GLU A 79 15.83 -0.02 1.92
CA GLU A 79 16.01 1.43 2.06
C GLU A 79 16.17 2.16 0.72
N SER A 80 16.56 1.43 -0.34
CA SER A 80 16.65 1.96 -1.71
C SER A 80 15.32 1.93 -2.47
N SER A 81 14.24 1.38 -1.89
CA SER A 81 12.91 1.36 -2.52
C SER A 81 12.26 2.74 -2.51
N MET A 82 12.77 3.68 -3.32
CA MET A 82 12.11 4.96 -3.65
C MET A 82 12.76 5.76 -4.81
N THR A 83 13.59 5.18 -5.66
CA THR A 83 14.23 5.91 -6.77
C THR A 83 13.41 5.88 -8.08
N ALA A 84 12.11 6.22 -8.03
CA ALA A 84 11.36 6.75 -9.19
C ALA A 84 9.89 6.98 -8.83
N VAL A 85 9.56 8.19 -8.38
CA VAL A 85 8.22 8.74 -8.65
C VAL A 85 8.38 9.71 -9.82
N PRO A 86 7.82 9.45 -11.01
CA PRO A 86 7.63 10.53 -11.96
C PRO A 86 6.64 11.49 -11.32
N SER A 87 7.09 12.70 -11.03
CA SER A 87 6.22 13.83 -10.74
C SER A 87 5.22 13.96 -11.89
N SER A 88 4.04 13.37 -11.76
CA SER A 88 2.93 13.73 -12.65
C SER A 88 2.65 15.20 -12.38
N PRO A 89 2.80 16.08 -13.38
CA PRO A 89 2.43 17.47 -13.20
C PRO A 89 0.92 17.49 -12.94
N MET A 90 0.52 18.13 -11.84
CA MET A 90 -0.85 18.54 -11.64
C MET A 90 -1.24 19.37 -12.87
N LEU A 91 -2.22 18.88 -13.65
CA LEU A 91 -2.93 19.70 -14.63
C LEU A 91 -3.87 20.66 -13.91
#